data_AF-A0A3A5LCN1-F1
#
_entry.id   AF-A0A3A5LCN1-F1
#
_cell.length_a   1.000
_cell.length_b   1.000
_cell.length_c   1.000
_cell.angle_alpha   90.00
_cell.angle_beta   90.00
_cell.angle_gamma   90.00
#
_symmetry.space_group_name_H-M   'P 1'
#
loop_
_entity.id
_entity.type
_entity.pdbx_description
1 polymer ?
#
loop_
_entity_poly.entity_id
_entity_poly.type
_entity_poly.pdbx_seq_one_letter_code
_entity_poly.pdbx_strand_id
1 'polypeptide(L)'
;VHGFTNFDALATAFALTGLLAWAKKRPVLAGILLGLGGATKLYPLLFLGPLLVLCWRAGRMREWGLTAAAALGAWLAVNLPLALLYPTGCYEFFRLNSERGADPDSLYNVVTSFTGWTGFDGPLYPGDKPMVLNAVTLLLFAVVCALIAYIGTTAPTRPRLAQLV
;
A
#
# COMPACT_ATOMS: atom_id res chain seq x y z
N VAL A 1 -23.26 -5.82 -2.16
CA VAL A 1 -23.05 -6.05 -0.70
C VAL A 1 -21.58 -6.43 -0.48
N HIS A 2 -20.66 -5.46 -0.54
CA HIS A 2 -19.21 -5.68 -0.40
C HIS A 2 -18.59 -4.94 0.80
N GLY A 3 -19.35 -4.07 1.47
CA GLY A 3 -18.88 -3.28 2.61
C GLY A 3 -18.69 -4.06 3.92
N PHE A 4 -19.24 -5.27 4.03
CA PHE A 4 -19.09 -6.17 5.19
C PHE A 4 -18.27 -7.43 4.89
N THR A 5 -17.85 -7.61 3.65
CA THR A 5 -17.13 -8.80 3.19
C THR A 5 -15.62 -8.64 3.32
N ASN A 6 -15.14 -7.40 3.47
CA ASN A 6 -13.71 -7.09 3.51
C ASN A 6 -13.42 -5.97 4.51
N PHE A 7 -12.20 -5.93 5.04
CA PHE A 7 -11.74 -4.90 5.99
C PHE A 7 -11.44 -3.55 5.31
N ASP A 8 -11.72 -3.43 4.00
CA ASP A 8 -11.48 -2.24 3.19
C ASP A 8 -12.24 -1.01 3.68
N ALA A 9 -13.47 -1.15 4.17
CA ALA A 9 -14.22 -0.02 4.69
C ALA A 9 -13.51 0.60 5.91
N LEU A 10 -12.96 -0.24 6.78
CA LEU A 10 -12.24 0.16 7.99
C LEU A 10 -10.88 0.77 7.63
N ALA A 11 -10.12 0.12 6.75
CA ALA A 11 -8.86 0.65 6.24
C ALA A 11 -9.04 2.00 5.51
N THR A 12 -10.17 2.19 4.81
CA THR A 12 -10.47 3.43 4.08
C THR A 12 -10.85 4.53 5.04
N ALA A 13 -11.64 4.21 6.08
CA ALA A 13 -11.95 5.14 7.15
C ALA A 13 -10.68 5.63 7.85
N PHE A 14 -9.74 4.73 8.16
CA PHE A 14 -8.43 5.09 8.73
C PHE A 14 -7.57 5.92 7.78
N ALA A 15 -7.53 5.59 6.48
CA ALA A 15 -6.81 6.38 5.48
C ALA A 15 -7.36 7.81 5.38
N LEU A 16 -8.68 7.97 5.22
CA LEU A 16 -9.34 9.27 5.09
C LEU A 16 -9.22 10.11 6.36
N THR A 17 -9.40 9.50 7.53
CA THR A 17 -9.26 10.22 8.81
C THR A 17 -7.80 10.57 9.11
N GLY A 18 -6.84 9.75 8.68
CA GLY A 18 -5.41 10.07 8.72
C GLY A 18 -5.05 11.28 7.86
N LEU A 19 -5.57 11.33 6.63
CA LEU A 19 -5.42 12.49 5.75
C LEU A 19 -6.10 13.75 6.31
N LEU A 20 -7.27 13.60 6.94
CA LEU A 20 -7.96 14.70 7.61
C LEU A 20 -7.14 15.22 8.81
N ALA A 21 -6.56 14.34 9.61
CA ALA A 21 -5.69 14.71 10.73
C ALA A 21 -4.43 15.45 10.25
N TRP A 22 -3.88 15.04 9.10
CA TRP A 22 -2.78 15.74 8.44
C TRP A 22 -3.19 17.15 7.99
N ALA A 23 -4.35 17.28 7.33
CA ALA A 23 -4.90 18.59 6.92
C ALA A 23 -5.12 19.53 8.12
N LYS A 24 -5.43 18.98 9.31
CA LYS A 24 -5.56 19.71 10.58
C LYS A 24 -4.22 19.98 11.29
N LYS A 25 -3.07 19.79 10.64
CA LYS A 25 -1.71 19.98 11.20
C LYS A 25 -1.42 19.10 12.43
N ARG A 26 -1.99 17.88 12.49
CA ARG A 26 -1.73 16.91 13.57
C ARG A 26 -0.94 15.69 13.03
N PRO A 27 0.38 15.82 12.79
CA PRO A 27 1.18 14.79 12.13
C PRO A 27 1.23 13.46 12.91
N VAL A 28 1.31 13.50 14.24
CA VAL A 28 1.35 12.25 15.04
C VAL A 28 0.05 11.46 14.92
N LEU A 29 -1.12 12.11 15.00
CA LEU A 29 -2.42 11.45 14.82
C LEU A 29 -2.59 10.92 13.40
N ALA A 30 -2.16 11.69 12.39
CA ALA A 30 -2.16 11.22 11.02
C ALA A 30 -1.33 9.93 10.88
N GLY A 31 -0.14 9.90 11.48
CA GLY A 31 0.72 8.72 11.48
C GLY A 31 0.06 7.52 12.14
N ILE A 32 -0.49 7.69 13.36
CA ILE A 32 -1.17 6.60 14.08
C ILE A 32 -2.34 6.05 13.26
N LEU A 33 -3.20 6.90 12.69
CA LEU A 33 -4.35 6.46 11.90
C LEU A 33 -3.91 5.74 10.62
N LEU A 34 -2.86 6.22 9.94
CA LEU A 34 -2.30 5.55 8.77
C LEU A 34 -1.62 4.22 9.14
N GLY A 35 -0.97 4.14 10.30
CA GLY A 35 -0.35 2.90 10.82
C GLY A 35 -1.38 1.86 11.23
N LEU A 36 -2.47 2.26 11.89
CA LEU A 36 -3.61 1.41 12.20
C LEU A 36 -4.31 0.94 10.93
N GLY A 37 -4.53 1.84 9.97
CA GLY A 37 -4.99 1.48 8.62
C GLY A 37 -4.06 0.46 7.97
N GLY A 38 -2.75 0.69 8.03
CA GLY A 38 -1.69 -0.21 7.57
C GLY A 38 -1.71 -1.60 8.19
N ALA A 39 -2.09 -1.69 9.47
CA ALA A 39 -2.25 -2.95 10.18
C ALA A 39 -3.52 -3.71 9.73
N THR A 40 -4.54 -2.99 9.26
CA THR A 40 -5.78 -3.59 8.74
C THR A 40 -5.64 -4.00 7.27
N LYS A 41 -4.91 -3.22 6.47
CA LYS A 41 -4.57 -3.53 5.08
C LYS A 41 -3.34 -2.70 4.67
N LEU A 42 -2.53 -3.14 3.73
CA LEU A 42 -1.26 -2.44 3.42
C LEU A 42 -1.45 -1.09 2.70
N TYR A 43 -2.57 -0.85 2.02
CA TYR A 43 -2.73 0.33 1.16
C TYR A 43 -2.73 1.70 1.87
N PRO A 44 -3.19 1.88 3.13
CA PRO A 44 -3.11 3.15 3.84
C PRO A 44 -1.65 3.62 4.08
N LEU A 45 -0.69 2.70 4.11
CA LEU A 45 0.73 3.05 4.19
C LEU A 45 1.24 3.69 2.90
N LEU A 46 0.62 3.41 1.75
CA LEU A 46 1.04 3.98 0.46
C LEU A 46 0.87 5.51 0.43
N PHE A 47 -0.03 6.07 1.23
CA PHE A 47 -0.23 7.51 1.37
C PHE A 47 0.97 8.23 2.01
N LEU A 48 1.87 7.51 2.70
CA LEU A 48 3.12 8.07 3.21
C LEU A 48 4.07 8.49 2.08
N GLY A 49 3.97 7.86 0.90
CA GLY A 49 4.75 8.19 -0.30
C GLY A 49 4.44 9.58 -0.86
N PRO A 50 3.17 9.87 -1.24
CA PRO A 50 2.76 11.22 -1.64
C PRO A 50 3.03 12.28 -0.55
N LEU A 51 2.84 11.93 0.72
CA LEU A 51 3.18 12.80 1.85
C LEU A 51 4.68 13.13 1.91
N LEU A 52 5.56 12.16 1.63
CA LEU A 52 7.01 12.36 1.56
C LEU A 52 7.37 13.38 0.48
N VAL A 53 6.85 13.19 -0.73
CA VAL A 53 7.10 14.08 -1.87
C VAL A 53 6.67 15.51 -1.56
N LEU A 54 5.48 15.68 -0.97
CA LEU A 54 4.97 16.99 -0.58
C LEU A 54 5.79 17.65 0.54
N CYS A 55 6.19 16.89 1.56
CA CYS A 55 6.97 17.40 2.68
C CYS A 55 8.39 17.75 2.27
N TRP A 56 8.98 16.97 1.37
CA TRP A 56 10.28 17.26 0.75
C TRP A 56 10.24 18.61 0.04
N ARG A 57 9.23 18.82 -0.82
CA ARG A 57 9.07 20.08 -1.56
C ARG A 57 8.71 21.26 -0.67
N ALA A 58 8.01 21.04 0.43
CA ALA A 58 7.63 22.07 1.39
C ALA A 58 8.71 22.37 2.46
N GLY A 59 9.83 21.62 2.48
CA GLY A 59 10.86 21.73 3.53
C GLY A 59 10.38 21.25 4.92
N ARG A 60 9.29 20.48 5.00
CA ARG A 60 8.66 20.03 6.26
C ARG A 60 9.00 18.58 6.58
N MET A 61 10.24 18.16 6.31
CA MET A 61 10.70 16.78 6.53
C MET A 61 10.61 16.32 7.99
N ARG A 62 10.71 17.25 8.95
CA ARG A 62 10.51 16.93 10.38
C ARG A 62 9.10 16.42 10.67
N GLU A 63 8.09 16.99 10.03
CA GLU A 63 6.69 16.57 10.24
C GLU A 63 6.39 15.24 9.55
N TRP A 64 6.99 15.03 8.38
CA TRP A 64 6.95 13.74 7.71
C TRP A 64 7.62 12.64 8.55
N GLY A 65 8.80 12.91 9.10
CA GLY A 65 9.50 11.96 9.96
C GLY A 65 8.66 11.59 11.19
N LEU A 66 7.98 12.56 11.81
CA LEU A 66 7.05 12.30 12.92
C LEU A 66 5.84 11.47 12.49
N THR A 67 5.26 11.74 11.32
CA THR A 67 4.14 10.93 10.78
C THR A 67 4.58 9.51 10.51
N ALA A 68 5.72 9.33 9.83
CA ALA A 68 6.27 8.03 9.47
C ALA A 68 6.64 7.22 10.72
N ALA A 69 7.31 7.84 11.69
CA ALA A 69 7.65 7.18 12.96
C ALA A 69 6.39 6.79 13.75
N ALA A 70 5.38 7.65 13.82
CA ALA A 70 4.11 7.35 14.47
C ALA A 70 3.34 6.23 13.75
N ALA A 71 3.36 6.21 12.42
CA ALA A 71 2.76 5.15 11.61
C ALA A 71 3.46 3.81 11.81
N LEU A 72 4.80 3.79 11.76
CA LEU A 72 5.60 2.59 12.04
C LEU A 72 5.39 2.11 13.47
N GLY A 73 5.37 3.01 14.45
CA GLY A 73 5.13 2.67 15.85
C GLY A 73 3.75 2.05 16.08
N ALA A 74 2.70 2.65 15.51
CA ALA A 74 1.34 2.10 15.59
C ALA A 74 1.22 0.75 14.87
N TRP A 75 1.84 0.62 13.70
CA TRP A 75 1.85 -0.63 12.94
C TRP A 75 2.56 -1.75 13.70
N LEU A 76 3.75 -1.47 14.26
CA LEU A 76 4.51 -2.42 15.08
C LEU A 76 3.76 -2.77 16.37
N ALA A 77 3.16 -1.81 17.05
CA ALA A 77 2.40 -2.08 18.27
C ALA A 77 1.26 -3.08 18.04
N VAL A 78 0.68 -3.12 16.85
CA VAL A 78 -0.36 -4.08 16.47
C VAL A 78 0.24 -5.39 15.96
N ASN A 79 1.21 -5.34 15.04
CA ASN A 79 1.72 -6.52 14.34
C ASN A 79 2.79 -7.30 15.12
N LEU A 80 3.64 -6.61 15.89
CA LEU A 80 4.74 -7.22 16.65
C LEU A 80 4.26 -8.23 17.71
N PRO A 81 3.25 -7.93 18.56
CA PRO A 81 2.76 -8.93 19.52
C PRO A 81 2.16 -10.14 18.81
N LEU A 82 1.43 -9.95 17.71
CA LEU A 82 0.88 -11.04 16.90
C LEU A 82 1.97 -11.90 16.27
N ALA A 83 3.04 -11.28 15.76
CA ALA A 83 4.17 -11.98 15.16
C ALA A 83 4.97 -12.80 16.21
N LEU A 84 5.08 -12.30 17.45
CA LEU A 84 5.77 -13.00 18.54
C LEU A 84 4.94 -14.14 19.14
N LEU A 85 3.62 -13.95 19.26
CA LEU A 85 2.70 -14.94 19.84
C LEU A 85 2.25 -16.01 18.82
N TYR A 86 2.11 -15.65 17.55
CA TYR A 86 1.56 -16.51 16.49
C TYR A 86 2.41 -16.47 15.20
N PRO A 87 3.71 -16.79 15.26
CA PRO A 87 4.61 -16.71 14.10
C PRO A 87 4.16 -17.60 12.93
N THR A 88 3.59 -18.77 13.21
CA THR A 88 3.09 -19.71 12.20
C THR A 88 1.87 -19.17 11.45
N GLY A 89 0.98 -18.43 12.13
CA GLY A 89 -0.18 -17.80 11.51
C GLY A 89 0.19 -16.63 10.60
N CYS A 90 1.20 -15.85 10.99
CA CYS A 90 1.77 -14.82 10.13
C CYS A 90 2.41 -15.44 8.88
N TYR A 91 3.17 -16.53 9.03
CA TYR A 91 3.80 -17.20 7.89
C TYR A 91 2.79 -17.76 6.89
N GLU A 92 1.70 -18.36 7.37
CA GLU A 92 0.62 -18.84 6.49
C GLU A 92 -0.04 -17.71 5.70
N PHE A 93 -0.22 -16.52 6.29
CA PHE A 93 -0.71 -15.35 5.55
C PHE A 93 0.25 -14.95 4.42
N PHE A 94 1.56 -14.93 4.66
CA PHE A 94 2.55 -14.63 3.62
C PHE A 94 2.65 -15.75 2.57
N ARG A 95 2.53 -17.02 2.97
CA ARG A 95 2.52 -18.18 2.06
C ARG A 95 1.33 -18.11 1.11
N LEU A 96 0.11 -17.94 1.65
CA LEU A 96 -1.12 -17.82 0.88
C LEU A 96 -1.13 -16.60 -0.04
N ASN A 97 -0.56 -15.46 0.38
CA ASN A 97 -0.41 -14.31 -0.51
C ASN A 97 0.65 -14.53 -1.60
N SER A 98 1.67 -15.37 -1.36
CA SER A 98 2.72 -15.65 -2.35
C SER A 98 2.30 -16.67 -3.41
N GLU A 99 1.38 -17.58 -3.05
CA GLU A 99 0.80 -18.59 -3.95
C GLU A 99 -0.40 -18.05 -4.77
N ARG A 100 -0.83 -16.81 -4.51
CA ARG A 100 -1.90 -16.17 -5.29
C ARG A 100 -1.43 -15.87 -6.71
N GLY A 101 -2.08 -16.52 -7.68
CA GLY A 101 -1.99 -16.15 -9.10
C GLY A 101 -2.65 -14.81 -9.40
N ALA A 102 -2.70 -14.44 -10.68
CA ALA A 102 -3.35 -13.21 -11.13
C ALA A 102 -4.82 -13.17 -10.69
N ASP A 103 -5.23 -12.09 -10.00
CA ASP A 103 -6.61 -11.94 -9.56
C ASP A 103 -7.58 -11.93 -10.76
N PRO A 104 -8.82 -12.45 -10.60
CA PRO A 104 -9.79 -12.52 -11.68
C PRO A 104 -10.12 -11.16 -12.32
N ASP A 105 -9.99 -10.11 -11.52
CA ASP A 105 -10.28 -8.72 -11.89
C ASP A 105 -9.06 -7.99 -12.50
N SER A 106 -7.93 -8.68 -12.62
CA SER A 106 -6.71 -8.10 -13.19
C SER A 106 -6.77 -8.06 -14.73
N LEU A 107 -6.13 -7.04 -15.31
CA LEU A 107 -5.93 -6.95 -16.76
C LEU A 107 -5.26 -8.22 -17.32
N TYR A 108 -4.41 -8.87 -16.54
CA TYR A 108 -3.76 -10.13 -16.91
C TYR A 108 -4.77 -11.26 -17.11
N ASN A 109 -5.75 -11.40 -16.21
CA ASN A 109 -6.79 -12.43 -16.36
C ASN A 109 -7.71 -12.16 -17.56
N VAL A 110 -8.00 -10.89 -17.86
CA VAL A 110 -8.73 -10.49 -19.07
C VAL A 110 -7.94 -10.94 -20.31
N VAL A 111 -6.65 -10.60 -20.40
CA VAL A 111 -5.80 -11.01 -21.53
C VAL A 111 -5.72 -12.53 -21.64
N THR A 112 -5.47 -13.24 -20.54
CA THR A 112 -5.47 -14.72 -20.51
C THR A 112 -6.80 -15.31 -21.00
N SER A 113 -7.94 -14.75 -20.57
CA SER A 113 -9.27 -15.23 -20.96
C SER A 113 -9.58 -14.98 -22.45
N PHE A 114 -9.13 -13.85 -23.00
CA PHE A 114 -9.42 -13.49 -24.40
C PHE A 114 -8.40 -14.05 -25.41
N THR A 115 -7.13 -14.25 -25.03
CA THR A 115 -6.06 -14.64 -25.96
C THR A 115 -5.48 -16.03 -25.69
N GLY A 116 -5.94 -16.72 -24.65
CA GLY A 116 -5.36 -18.01 -24.23
C GLY A 116 -3.92 -17.89 -23.71
N TRP A 117 -3.48 -16.68 -23.35
CA TRP A 117 -2.12 -16.43 -22.88
C TRP A 117 -1.90 -17.06 -21.50
N THR A 118 -0.91 -17.94 -21.39
CA THR A 118 -0.58 -18.69 -20.16
C THR A 118 0.07 -17.86 -19.05
N GLY A 119 0.06 -16.52 -19.14
CA GLY A 119 0.73 -15.63 -18.20
C GLY A 119 2.23 -15.49 -18.46
N PHE A 120 2.90 -14.63 -17.69
CA PHE A 120 4.35 -14.39 -17.81
C PHE A 120 5.19 -15.59 -17.38
N ASP A 121 4.69 -16.40 -16.45
CA ASP A 121 5.40 -17.54 -15.86
C ASP A 121 5.05 -18.89 -16.54
N GLY A 122 4.12 -18.91 -17.51
CA GLY A 122 3.61 -20.15 -18.12
C GLY A 122 2.62 -20.91 -17.21
N PRO A 123 2.33 -22.19 -17.50
CA PRO A 123 1.41 -22.99 -16.70
C PRO A 123 2.00 -23.26 -15.30
N LEU A 124 1.40 -22.62 -14.29
CA LEU A 124 1.76 -22.76 -12.88
C LEU A 124 1.04 -23.96 -12.26
N TYR A 125 1.76 -24.79 -11.50
CA TYR A 125 1.17 -25.89 -10.73
C TYR A 125 0.74 -25.43 -9.33
N PRO A 126 -0.16 -26.15 -8.64
CA PRO A 126 -0.57 -25.80 -7.28
C PRO A 126 0.63 -25.72 -6.33
N GLY A 127 0.92 -24.52 -5.82
CA GLY A 127 2.07 -24.24 -4.94
C GLY A 127 3.22 -23.48 -5.62
N ASP A 128 3.20 -23.34 -6.95
CA ASP A 128 4.16 -22.50 -7.66
C ASP A 128 3.86 -21.02 -7.43
N LYS A 129 4.93 -20.24 -7.23
CA LYS A 129 4.85 -18.79 -7.05
C LYS A 129 5.08 -18.12 -8.40
N PRO A 130 4.19 -17.23 -8.87
CA PRO A 130 4.36 -16.53 -10.14
C PRO A 130 5.45 -15.44 -10.00
N MET A 131 6.72 -15.84 -10.13
CA MET A 131 7.88 -14.99 -9.84
C MET A 131 8.00 -13.83 -10.83
N VAL A 132 7.82 -14.07 -12.12
CA VAL A 132 7.93 -13.06 -13.18
C VAL A 132 6.76 -12.08 -13.10
N LEU A 133 5.53 -12.58 -12.91
CA LEU A 133 4.37 -11.71 -12.70
C LEU A 133 4.56 -10.80 -11.47
N ASN A 134 5.02 -11.35 -10.35
CA ASN A 134 5.30 -10.57 -9.13
C ASN A 134 6.39 -9.52 -9.37
N ALA A 135 7.47 -9.88 -10.06
CA ALA A 135 8.57 -8.97 -10.37
C ALA A 135 8.13 -7.84 -11.32
N VAL A 136 7.40 -8.16 -12.40
CA VAL A 136 6.87 -7.17 -13.35
C VAL A 136 5.90 -6.22 -12.67
N THR A 137 4.99 -6.74 -11.84
CA THR A 137 4.01 -5.93 -11.12
C THR A 137 4.70 -5.02 -10.10
N LEU A 138 5.70 -5.53 -9.37
CA LEU A 138 6.52 -4.74 -8.45
C LEU A 138 7.28 -3.62 -9.19
N LEU A 139 7.87 -3.93 -10.35
CA LEU A 139 8.60 -2.96 -11.16
C LEU A 139 7.66 -1.86 -11.67
N LEU A 140 6.51 -2.23 -12.24
CA LEU A 140 5.50 -1.26 -12.71
C LEU A 140 5.01 -0.38 -11.57
N PHE A 141 4.75 -0.96 -10.40
CA PHE A 141 4.38 -0.20 -9.21
C PHE A 141 5.47 0.80 -8.81
N ALA A 142 6.73 0.37 -8.77
CA ALA A 142 7.87 1.25 -8.48
C ALA A 142 8.01 2.38 -9.52
N VAL A 143 7.81 2.07 -10.81
CA VAL A 143 7.81 3.07 -11.90
C VAL A 143 6.69 4.09 -11.71
N VAL A 144 5.47 3.65 -11.38
CA VAL A 144 4.35 4.55 -11.09
C VAL A 144 4.65 5.43 -9.88
N CYS A 145 5.18 4.87 -8.79
CA CYS A 145 5.61 5.66 -7.63
C CYS A 145 6.69 6.70 -8.00
N ALA A 146 7.67 6.32 -8.82
CA ALA A 146 8.71 7.22 -9.29
C ALA A 146 8.15 8.32 -10.20
N LEU A 147 7.20 8.00 -11.08
CA LEU A 147 6.49 8.97 -11.93
C LEU A 147 5.68 9.97 -11.08
N ILE A 148 4.95 9.50 -10.07
CA ILE A 148 4.20 10.38 -9.15
C ILE A 148 5.17 11.29 -8.39
N ALA A 149 6.31 10.77 -7.92
CA ALA A 149 7.33 11.57 -7.25
C ALA A 149 7.97 12.60 -8.20
N TYR A 150 8.26 12.20 -9.44
CA TYR A 150 8.79 13.08 -10.47
C TYR A 150 7.81 14.20 -10.83
N ILE A 151 6.53 13.88 -11.07
CA ILE A 151 5.48 14.87 -11.35
C ILE A 151 5.28 15.79 -10.14
N GLY A 152 5.26 15.25 -8.91
CA GLY A 152 5.09 16.06 -7.70
C GLY A 152 6.23 17.06 -7.45
N THR A 153 7.45 16.71 -7.82
CA THR A 153 8.65 17.55 -7.68
C THR A 153 8.83 18.54 -8.82
N THR A 154 8.46 18.16 -10.06
CA THR A 154 8.63 19.01 -11.25
C THR A 154 7.42 19.90 -11.57
N ALA A 155 6.25 19.66 -10.97
CA ALA A 155 5.05 20.45 -11.23
C ALA A 155 5.27 21.96 -10.91
N PRO A 156 4.91 22.90 -11.81
CA PRO A 156 5.11 24.34 -11.61
C PRO A 156 4.42 24.89 -10.36
N THR A 157 3.22 24.38 -10.06
CA THR A 157 2.45 24.68 -8.85
C THR A 157 2.59 23.54 -7.85
N ARG A 158 2.44 23.82 -6.55
CA ARG A 158 2.44 22.77 -5.52
C ARG A 158 1.14 21.96 -5.63
N PRO A 159 1.18 20.68 -6.04
CA PRO A 159 -0.03 19.88 -6.15
C PRO A 159 -0.63 19.64 -4.76
N ARG A 160 -1.96 19.60 -4.68
CA ARG A 160 -2.66 19.20 -3.45
C ARG A 160 -2.55 17.69 -3.29
N LEU A 161 -2.61 17.22 -2.04
CA LEU A 161 -2.49 15.79 -1.72
C LEU A 161 -3.54 14.94 -2.44
N ALA A 162 -4.75 15.47 -2.62
CA ALA A 162 -5.83 14.84 -3.39
C ALA A 162 -5.58 14.74 -4.92
N GLN A 163 -4.48 15.32 -5.44
CA GLN A 163 -4.10 15.22 -6.86
C GLN A 163 -2.98 14.19 -7.09
N LEU A 164 -2.35 13.70 -6.02
CA LEU A 164 -1.25 12.73 -6.07
C LEU A 164 -1.68 11.32 -5.61
N VAL A 165 -2.92 11.19 -5.14
CA VAL A 165 -3.58 9.96 -4.71
C VAL A 165 -4.72 9.71 -5.69
#